data_AF-A0A381X7A2-F1
#
_entry.id   AF-A0A381X7A2-F1
#
_cell.length_a   1.000
_cell.length_b   1.000
_cell.length_c   1.000
_cell.angle_alpha   90.00
_cell.angle_beta   90.00
_cell.angle_gamma   90.00
#
_symmetry.space_group_name_H-M   'P 1'
#
loop_
_entity.id
_entity.type
_entity.pdbx_description
1 polymer ?
#
loop_
_entity_poly.entity_id
_entity_poly.type
_entity_poly.pdbx_seq_one_letter_code
_entity_poly.pdbx_strand_id
1 'polypeptide(L)'
;MEDFWSTSHASSGQSSYLEYLYEEYLKDTSSIPDDWKLYFDSLPLVHDSQPEISHQDVISRLKQKQVNLPIESRIHEKILIDKQSRVIQLIQAYRNRGHQKASLDPLDLK
;
A
#
# COMPACT_ATOMS: atom_id res chain seq x y z
N MET A 1 29.76 -26.26 2.34
CA MET A 1 29.30 -26.78 1.02
C MET A 1 27.85 -27.23 1.09
N GLU A 2 27.39 -27.88 2.17
CA GLU A 2 25.98 -28.26 2.38
C GLU A 2 24.97 -27.11 2.29
N ASP A 3 25.31 -25.93 2.81
CA ASP A 3 24.39 -24.77 2.75
C ASP A 3 24.07 -24.33 1.32
N PHE A 4 25.05 -24.44 0.41
CA PHE A 4 24.88 -24.07 -0.99
C PHE A 4 23.96 -25.05 -1.71
N TRP A 5 24.07 -26.35 -1.43
CA TRP A 5 23.17 -27.37 -1.97
C TRP A 5 21.76 -27.26 -1.40
N SER A 6 21.64 -26.97 -0.09
CA SER A 6 20.36 -26.80 0.59
C SER A 6 19.59 -25.57 0.09
N THR A 7 20.31 -24.52 -0.32
CA THR A 7 19.72 -23.28 -0.85
C THR A 7 19.69 -23.20 -2.38
N SER A 8 20.25 -24.20 -3.09
CA SER A 8 20.30 -24.22 -4.56
C SER A 8 18.91 -24.13 -5.17
N HIS A 9 17.92 -24.77 -4.53
CA HIS A 9 16.52 -24.71 -4.95
C HIS A 9 15.88 -23.33 -4.76
N ALA A 10 16.39 -22.51 -3.83
CA ALA A 10 15.99 -21.13 -3.56
C ALA A 10 16.81 -20.08 -4.34
N SER A 11 17.66 -20.52 -5.26
CA SER A 11 18.46 -19.62 -6.09
C SER A 11 17.59 -18.80 -7.04
N SER A 12 18.03 -17.56 -7.34
CA SER A 12 17.34 -16.63 -8.25
C SER A 12 16.99 -17.23 -9.62
N GLY A 13 17.74 -18.22 -10.11
CA GLY A 13 17.49 -18.91 -11.38
C GLY A 13 16.23 -19.79 -11.39
N GLN A 14 15.81 -20.28 -10.22
CA GLN A 14 14.58 -21.07 -10.03
C GLN A 14 13.45 -20.28 -9.38
N SER A 15 13.63 -18.97 -9.18
CA SER A 15 12.66 -18.10 -8.49
C SER A 15 11.25 -18.16 -9.09
N SER A 16 11.10 -18.18 -10.42
CA SER A 16 9.79 -18.27 -11.08
C SER A 16 9.07 -19.59 -10.83
N TYR A 17 9.81 -20.69 -10.70
CA TYR A 17 9.26 -22.01 -10.40
C TYR A 17 8.81 -22.11 -8.95
N LEU A 18 9.63 -21.61 -8.02
CA LEU A 18 9.26 -21.53 -6.61
C LEU A 18 8.05 -20.63 -6.39
N GLU A 19 8.01 -19.49 -7.07
CA GLU A 19 6.88 -18.56 -7.02
C GLU A 19 5.60 -19.27 -7.46
N TYR A 20 5.64 -20.01 -8.57
CA TYR A 20 4.51 -20.79 -9.04
C TYR A 20 4.06 -21.84 -8.02
N LEU A 21 5.01 -22.61 -7.47
CA LEU A 21 4.70 -23.62 -6.45
C LEU A 21 4.09 -23.00 -5.18
N TYR A 22 4.58 -21.83 -4.79
CA TYR A 22 4.06 -21.12 -3.63
C TYR A 22 2.66 -20.57 -3.87
N GLU A 23 2.40 -20.06 -5.06
CA GLU A 23 1.06 -19.63 -5.48
C GLU A 23 0.07 -20.80 -5.52
N GLU A 24 0.51 -21.99 -5.89
CA GLU A 24 -0.30 -23.21 -5.76
C GLU A 24 -0.51 -23.58 -4.29
N TYR A 25 0.53 -23.54 -3.45
CA TYR A 25 0.43 -23.77 -2.00
C TYR A 25 -0.61 -22.86 -1.34
N LEU A 26 -0.62 -21.58 -1.69
CA LEU A 26 -1.58 -20.60 -1.17
C LEU A 26 -3.03 -20.85 -1.64
N LYS A 27 -3.22 -21.48 -2.82
CA LYS A 27 -4.54 -21.81 -3.38
C LYS A 27 -5.07 -23.13 -2.83
N ASP A 28 -4.26 -24.17 -2.89
CA ASP A 28 -4.58 -25.52 -2.45
C ASP A 28 -3.31 -26.24 -2.00
N THR A 29 -3.19 -26.47 -0.69
CA THR A 29 -2.05 -27.16 -0.10
C THR A 29 -1.93 -28.63 -0.55
N SER A 30 -2.97 -29.21 -1.16
CA SER A 30 -2.95 -30.60 -1.66
C SER A 30 -2.48 -30.75 -3.10
N SER A 31 -2.29 -29.64 -3.84
CA SER A 31 -1.90 -29.69 -5.26
C SER A 31 -0.40 -29.86 -5.49
N ILE A 32 0.39 -29.82 -4.41
CA ILE A 32 1.86 -29.80 -4.44
C ILE A 32 2.45 -31.03 -3.75
N PRO A 33 3.67 -31.44 -4.11
CA PRO A 33 4.36 -32.55 -3.47
C PRO A 33 4.57 -32.32 -1.96
N ASP A 34 4.50 -33.41 -1.18
CA ASP A 34 4.62 -33.37 0.28
C ASP A 34 5.94 -32.73 0.77
N ASP A 35 7.05 -32.94 0.05
CA ASP A 35 8.34 -32.34 0.39
C ASP A 35 8.28 -30.80 0.38
N TRP A 36 7.58 -30.22 -0.60
CA TRP A 36 7.41 -28.77 -0.71
C TRP A 36 6.45 -28.23 0.33
N LYS A 37 5.40 -28.98 0.65
CA LYS A 37 4.48 -28.64 1.72
C LYS A 37 5.20 -28.55 3.06
N LEU A 38 5.99 -29.57 3.41
CA LEU A 38 6.79 -29.57 4.64
C LEU A 38 7.80 -28.41 4.68
N TYR A 39 8.40 -28.10 3.53
CA TYR A 39 9.31 -26.96 3.41
C TYR A 39 8.58 -25.62 3.67
N PHE A 40 7.45 -25.36 3.03
CA PHE A 40 6.69 -24.12 3.22
C PHE A 40 6.09 -24.00 4.63
N ASP A 41 5.61 -25.11 5.21
CA ASP A 41 5.11 -25.16 6.60
C ASP A 41 6.24 -24.86 7.62
N SER A 42 7.49 -25.13 7.28
CA SER A 42 8.66 -24.86 8.14
C SER A 42 9.10 -23.40 8.14
N LEU A 43 8.57 -22.57 7.23
CA LEU A 43 8.96 -21.18 7.13
C LEU A 43 8.40 -20.37 8.31
N PRO A 44 9.19 -19.45 8.89
CA PRO A 44 8.72 -18.59 9.96
C PRO A 44 7.65 -17.63 9.42
N LEU A 45 6.50 -17.56 10.09
CA LEU A 45 5.50 -16.54 9.78
C LEU A 45 6.06 -15.16 10.16
N VAL A 46 6.36 -14.33 9.16
CA VAL A 46 6.91 -12.97 9.36
C VAL A 46 5.83 -11.97 9.83
N HIS A 47 4.55 -12.35 9.81
CA HIS A 47 3.45 -11.56 10.33
C HIS A 47 2.56 -12.42 11.25
N ASP A 48 2.61 -12.16 12.54
CA ASP A 48 1.94 -12.92 13.61
C ASP A 48 0.39 -12.97 13.55
N SER A 49 -0.26 -12.57 12.46
CA SER A 49 -1.75 -12.54 12.43
C SER A 49 -2.43 -12.32 11.07
N GLN A 50 -1.70 -12.14 9.97
CA GLN A 50 -2.33 -11.91 8.66
C GLN A 50 -2.15 -13.10 7.74
N PRO A 51 -3.21 -13.55 7.03
CA PRO A 51 -3.07 -14.55 5.99
C PRO A 51 -2.13 -14.00 4.92
N GLU A 52 -1.31 -14.89 4.38
CA GLU A 52 -0.37 -14.52 3.33
C GLU A 52 -1.11 -14.18 2.04
N ILE A 53 -0.56 -13.21 1.31
CA ILE A 53 -1.23 -12.61 0.17
C ILE A 53 -0.54 -13.13 -1.09
N SER A 54 -1.33 -13.67 -2.03
CA SER A 54 -0.84 -14.06 -3.35
C SER A 54 -0.15 -12.88 -4.04
N HIS A 55 1.05 -13.11 -4.54
CA HIS A 55 1.79 -12.13 -5.31
C HIS A 55 1.12 -11.89 -6.66
N GLN A 56 0.50 -12.90 -7.28
CA GLN A 56 -0.34 -12.73 -8.47
C GLN A 56 -1.49 -11.76 -8.21
N ASP A 57 -2.13 -11.83 -7.04
CA ASP A 57 -3.17 -10.88 -6.64
C ASP A 57 -2.62 -9.47 -6.47
N VAL A 58 -1.44 -9.31 -5.89
CA VAL A 58 -0.79 -8.00 -5.77
C VAL A 58 -0.48 -7.43 -7.16
N ILE A 59 0.10 -8.24 -8.06
CA ILE A 59 0.41 -7.83 -9.43
C ILE A 59 -0.86 -7.46 -10.18
N SER A 60 -1.93 -8.25 -10.07
CA SER A 60 -3.19 -7.97 -10.76
C SER A 60 -3.84 -6.69 -10.23
N ARG A 61 -3.84 -6.46 -8.92
CA ARG A 61 -4.29 -5.21 -8.29
C ARG A 61 -3.45 -4.02 -8.76
N LEU A 62 -2.14 -4.15 -8.85
CA LEU A 62 -1.26 -3.09 -9.36
C LEU A 62 -1.49 -2.81 -10.84
N LYS A 63 -1.74 -3.84 -11.65
CA LYS A 63 -2.12 -3.67 -13.07
C LYS A 63 -3.48 -2.99 -13.23
N GLN A 64 -4.44 -3.33 -12.37
CA GLN A 64 -5.78 -2.72 -12.37
C GLN A 64 -5.78 -1.29 -11.81
N LYS A 65 -4.88 -1.00 -10.87
CA LYS A 65 -4.67 0.34 -10.34
C LYS A 65 -4.13 1.20 -11.48
N GLN A 66 -5.03 1.92 -12.13
CA GLN A 66 -4.71 2.72 -13.30
C GLN A 66 -3.58 3.69 -12.96
N VAL A 67 -2.39 3.42 -13.52
CA VAL A 67 -1.25 4.36 -13.49
C VAL A 67 -1.64 5.68 -14.17
N ASN A 68 -2.65 5.62 -15.05
CA ASN A 68 -3.28 6.78 -15.66
C ASN A 68 -4.78 6.85 -15.34
N LEU A 69 -5.10 7.38 -14.15
CA LEU A 69 -6.45 7.87 -13.84
C LEU A 69 -6.99 8.70 -15.03
N PRO A 70 -8.26 8.52 -15.46
CA PRO A 70 -8.85 9.30 -16.53
C PRO A 70 -8.70 10.79 -16.24
N ILE A 71 -8.49 11.60 -17.29
CA ILE A 71 -8.18 13.04 -17.18
C ILE A 71 -9.17 13.76 -16.25
N GLU A 72 -10.45 13.41 -16.31
CA GLU A 72 -11.50 13.94 -15.43
C GLU A 72 -11.25 13.67 -13.95
N SER A 73 -10.84 12.44 -13.59
CA SER A 73 -10.54 12.09 -12.21
C SER A 73 -9.29 12.81 -11.68
N ARG A 74 -8.27 13.01 -12.53
CA ARG A 74 -7.09 13.84 -12.19
C ARG A 74 -7.45 15.31 -11.99
N ILE A 75 -8.35 15.85 -12.81
CA ILE A 75 -8.85 17.23 -12.67
C ILE A 75 -9.62 17.38 -11.36
N HIS A 76 -10.50 16.42 -11.04
CA HIS A 76 -11.27 16.43 -9.81
C HIS A 76 -10.35 16.35 -8.58
N GLU A 77 -9.39 15.45 -8.58
CA GLU A 77 -8.39 15.32 -7.51
C GLU A 77 -7.58 16.60 -7.32
N LYS A 78 -7.12 17.22 -8.41
CA LYS A 78 -6.44 18.52 -8.37
C LYS A 78 -7.31 19.62 -7.77
N ILE A 79 -8.59 19.69 -8.15
CA ILE A 79 -9.54 20.67 -7.59
C ILE A 79 -9.73 20.45 -6.08
N LEU A 80 -9.82 19.19 -5.62
CA LEU A 80 -9.94 18.88 -4.20
C LEU A 80 -8.69 19.31 -3.42
N ILE A 81 -7.50 19.05 -3.96
CA ILE A 81 -6.22 19.48 -3.35
C ILE A 81 -6.14 21.01 -3.28
N ASP A 82 -6.50 21.71 -4.37
CA ASP A 82 -6.51 23.18 -4.41
C ASP A 82 -7.52 23.77 -3.42
N LYS A 83 -8.69 23.17 -3.27
CA LYS A 83 -9.68 23.59 -2.25
C LYS A 83 -9.13 23.39 -0.84
N GLN A 84 -8.51 22.24 -0.56
CA GLN A 84 -7.95 21.94 0.75
C GLN A 84 -6.85 22.93 1.14
N SER A 85 -5.96 23.27 0.20
CA SER A 85 -4.91 24.27 0.46
C SER A 85 -5.51 25.66 0.75
N ARG A 86 -6.55 26.08 0.03
CA ARG A 86 -7.27 27.33 0.28
C ARG A 86 -7.96 27.34 1.65
N VAL A 87 -8.55 26.22 2.07
CA VAL A 87 -9.18 26.10 3.41
C VAL A 87 -8.12 26.27 4.51
N ILE A 88 -6.95 25.64 4.37
CA ILE A 88 -5.86 25.79 5.33
C ILE A 88 -5.38 27.24 5.39
N GLN A 89 -5.18 27.88 4.23
CA GLN A 89 -4.78 29.29 4.16
C GLN A 89 -5.81 30.22 4.81
N LEU A 90 -7.10 29.96 4.60
CA LEU A 90 -8.19 30.70 5.24
C LEU A 90 -8.11 30.58 6.77
N ILE A 91 -8.01 29.35 7.29
CA ILE A 91 -7.90 29.09 8.73
C ILE A 91 -6.68 29.82 9.31
N GLN A 92 -5.52 29.74 8.65
CA GLN A 92 -4.31 30.42 9.09
C GLN A 92 -4.47 31.95 9.05
N ALA A 93 -5.10 32.50 8.01
CA ALA A 93 -5.35 33.93 7.91
C ALA A 93 -6.22 34.44 9.06
N TYR A 94 -7.30 33.73 9.40
CA TYR A 94 -8.17 34.08 10.53
C TYR A 94 -7.47 33.91 11.88
N ARG A 95 -6.62 32.89 12.05
CA ARG A 95 -5.82 32.74 13.28
C ARG A 95 -4.84 33.89 13.46
N ASN A 96 -4.13 34.26 12.40
CA ASN A 96 -3.05 35.25 12.48
C ASN A 96 -3.58 36.69 12.49
N ARG A 97 -4.64 36.99 11.73
CA ARG A 97 -5.15 38.36 11.51
C ARG A 97 -6.63 38.54 11.90
N GLY A 98 -7.29 37.53 12.45
CA GLY A 98 -8.70 37.62 12.83
C GLY A 98 -8.98 38.73 13.86
N HIS A 99 -8.02 39.01 14.74
CA HIS A 99 -8.11 40.12 15.70
C HIS A 99 -8.28 41.49 15.02
N GLN A 100 -7.82 41.68 13.78
CA GLN A 100 -7.98 42.92 13.02
C GLN A 100 -9.41 43.14 12.52
N LYS A 101 -10.22 42.07 12.46
CA LYS A 101 -11.63 42.10 12.06
C LYS A 101 -12.57 41.79 13.22
N ALA A 102 -12.03 41.53 14.42
CA ALA A 102 -12.83 41.31 15.61
C ALA A 102 -13.40 42.64 16.10
N SER A 103 -14.69 42.65 16.45
CA SER A 103 -15.31 43.77 17.16
C SER A 103 -14.88 43.70 18.62
N LEU A 104 -13.76 44.36 18.92
CA LEU A 104 -13.17 44.40 20.26
C LEU A 104 -13.51 45.69 21.02
N ASP A 105 -14.00 46.71 20.31
CA ASP A 105 -14.39 47.97 20.94
C ASP A 105 -15.85 47.91 21.41
N PRO A 106 -16.12 47.91 22.73
CA PRO A 106 -17.47 47.94 23.26
C PRO A 106 -18.16 49.31 23.11
N LEU A 107 -17.41 50.37 22.74
CA LEU A 107 -17.95 51.73 22.61
C LEU A 107 -18.31 52.09 21.16
N ASP A 108 -17.93 51.25 20.19
CA ASP A 108 -18.13 51.42 18.74
C ASP A 108 -17.77 52.83 18.25
N LEU A 109 -16.65 53.35 18.75
CA LEU A 109 -16.15 54.67 18.37
C LEU A 109 -15.21 54.52 17.17
N LYS A 110 -15.63 55.10 16.04
CA LYS A 110 -14.87 55.08 14.77
C LYS A 110 -13.61 55.93 14.80
#